data_AF-A0A0S2JGX1-F1
#
_entry.id   AF-A0A0S2JGX1-F1
#
_cell.length_a   1.000
_cell.length_b   1.000
_cell.length_c   1.000
_cell.angle_alpha   90.00
_cell.angle_beta   90.00
_cell.angle_gamma   90.00
#
_symmetry.space_group_name_H-M   'P 1'
#
loop_
_entity.id
_entity.type
_entity.pdbx_description
1 polymer ?
#
loop_
_entity_poly.entity_id
_entity_poly.type
_entity_poly.pdbx_seq_one_letter_code
_entity_poly.pdbx_strand_id
1 'polypeptide(L)'
;MKMFIIIAALLIGLSLGVLGSGGAILTIPVLIYGLEQSEIIAITSSLVIVGTISLVTVIVNLAKKQINWSMVLLFGLPSMIATYMGAWLASYTEQSIQMLVFALVMMTAAWRMHKAKAVANTANIAPVKSVFLGGLVGTLTGFVGVGGGFLIVPALMTFARLKMSAAVATSLMIISLNSVVGFLKYQQVLIDIELTLDWQVIGLISVIGSIGSLIGQKIATKLPQQKIRQLFALILLLMSSFILIQTLLNF
;
A
#
# COMPACT_ATOMS: atom_id res chain seq x y z
N MET A 1 -8.75 11.11 -21.73
CA MET A 1 -8.75 11.24 -20.25
C MET A 1 -9.63 10.20 -19.54
N LYS A 2 -10.97 10.14 -19.76
CA LYS A 2 -11.85 9.19 -19.04
C LYS A 2 -11.47 7.70 -19.22
N MET A 3 -11.10 7.28 -20.43
CA MET A 3 -10.68 5.89 -20.70
C MET A 3 -9.41 5.49 -19.92
N PHE A 4 -8.44 6.41 -19.84
CA PHE A 4 -7.20 6.19 -19.09
C PHE A 4 -7.47 5.97 -17.60
N ILE A 5 -8.32 6.82 -16.98
CA ILE A 5 -8.69 6.69 -15.56
C ILE A 5 -9.34 5.33 -15.28
N ILE A 6 -10.23 4.87 -16.16
CA ILE A 6 -10.92 3.57 -16.00
C ILE A 6 -9.89 2.43 -16.03
N ILE A 7 -9.00 2.41 -17.01
CA ILE A 7 -7.98 1.37 -17.15
C ILE A 7 -7.04 1.39 -15.94
N ALA A 8 -6.57 2.58 -15.56
CA ALA A 8 -5.65 2.71 -14.44
C ALA A 8 -6.30 2.32 -13.10
N ALA A 9 -7.55 2.72 -12.87
CA ALA A 9 -8.31 2.31 -11.69
C ALA A 9 -8.50 0.80 -11.61
N LEU A 10 -8.78 0.16 -12.75
CA LEU A 10 -8.95 -1.28 -12.83
C LEU A 10 -7.62 -2.02 -12.57
N LEU A 11 -6.51 -1.50 -13.09
CA LEU A 11 -5.16 -2.03 -12.81
C LEU A 11 -4.76 -1.86 -11.33
N ILE A 12 -5.00 -0.68 -10.76
CA ILE A 12 -4.80 -0.40 -9.32
C ILE A 12 -5.60 -1.40 -8.49
N GLY A 13 -6.89 -1.56 -8.81
CA GLY A 13 -7.79 -2.51 -8.16
C GLY A 13 -7.30 -3.95 -8.25
N LEU A 14 -7.03 -4.43 -9.46
CA LEU A 14 -6.50 -5.78 -9.70
C LEU A 14 -5.21 -6.02 -8.92
N SER A 15 -4.28 -5.07 -8.97
CA SER A 15 -3.01 -5.15 -8.25
C SER A 15 -3.22 -5.21 -6.73
N LEU A 16 -4.13 -4.40 -6.17
CA LEU A 16 -4.49 -4.47 -4.76
C LEU A 16 -5.15 -5.80 -4.39
N GLY A 17 -6.06 -6.30 -5.24
CA GLY A 17 -6.78 -7.56 -5.01
C GLY A 17 -5.90 -8.80 -5.10
N VAL A 18 -4.97 -8.84 -6.06
CA VAL A 18 -4.06 -9.97 -6.25
C VAL A 18 -2.95 -9.97 -5.21
N LEU A 19 -2.38 -8.80 -4.91
CA LEU A 19 -1.13 -8.69 -4.16
C LEU A 19 -1.34 -8.18 -2.73
N GLY A 20 -2.57 -7.78 -2.38
CA GLY A 20 -2.94 -7.18 -1.08
C GLY A 20 -2.47 -5.75 -0.87
N SER A 21 -1.55 -5.30 -1.72
CA SER A 21 -0.75 -4.10 -1.48
C SER A 21 -0.34 -3.36 -2.75
N GLY A 22 -0.54 -4.00 -3.91
CA GLY A 22 -0.08 -3.53 -5.21
C GLY A 22 -0.78 -2.30 -5.73
N GLY A 23 -2.01 -2.04 -5.30
CA GLY A 23 -2.78 -0.87 -5.72
C GLY A 23 -2.06 0.42 -5.35
N ALA A 24 -1.59 0.54 -4.11
CA ALA A 24 -0.96 1.75 -3.62
C ALA A 24 0.37 2.10 -4.32
N ILE A 25 1.14 1.08 -4.72
CA ILE A 25 2.37 1.23 -5.51
C ILE A 25 2.06 1.86 -6.87
N LEU A 26 0.92 1.50 -7.47
CA LEU A 26 0.51 2.00 -8.78
C LEU A 26 -0.25 3.32 -8.68
N THR A 27 -1.02 3.54 -7.60
CA THR A 27 -1.89 4.71 -7.47
C THR A 27 -1.11 6.01 -7.54
N ILE A 28 -0.03 6.15 -6.75
CA ILE A 28 0.71 7.43 -6.70
C ILE A 28 1.32 7.78 -8.06
N PRO A 29 2.09 6.91 -8.74
CA PRO A 29 2.65 7.24 -10.06
C PRO A 29 1.58 7.45 -11.13
N VAL A 30 0.46 6.73 -11.08
CA VAL A 30 -0.67 6.96 -12.00
C VAL A 30 -1.27 8.36 -11.79
N LEU A 31 -1.41 8.81 -10.54
CA LEU A 31 -1.96 10.13 -10.24
C LEU A 31 -0.98 11.25 -10.62
N ILE A 32 0.30 11.11 -10.29
CA ILE A 32 1.33 12.11 -10.59
C ILE A 32 1.59 12.19 -12.11
N TYR A 33 1.94 11.07 -12.73
CA TYR A 33 2.42 11.08 -14.13
C TYR A 33 1.31 10.86 -15.14
N GLY A 34 0.23 10.18 -14.74
CA GLY A 34 -0.90 9.90 -15.63
C GLY A 34 -1.99 10.97 -15.61
N LEU A 35 -2.20 11.62 -14.46
CA LEU A 35 -3.20 12.68 -14.28
C LEU A 35 -2.57 14.04 -13.96
N GLU A 36 -1.23 14.15 -14.00
CA GLU A 36 -0.48 15.39 -13.79
C GLU A 36 -0.83 16.09 -12.47
N GLN A 37 -1.19 15.32 -11.43
CA GLN A 37 -1.49 15.85 -10.11
C GLN A 37 -0.20 16.18 -9.35
N SER A 38 -0.25 17.24 -8.53
CA SER A 38 0.83 17.51 -7.59
C SER A 38 1.02 16.36 -6.61
N GLU A 39 2.24 16.15 -6.14
CA GLU A 39 2.60 14.99 -5.33
C GLU A 39 1.76 14.90 -4.06
N ILE A 40 1.51 16.03 -3.38
CA ILE A 40 0.71 16.10 -2.15
C ILE A 40 -0.75 15.71 -2.43
N ILE A 41 -1.34 16.17 -3.54
CA ILE A 41 -2.70 15.78 -3.96
C ILE A 41 -2.74 14.31 -4.28
N ALA A 42 -1.75 13.78 -5.01
CA ALA A 42 -1.66 12.38 -5.38
C ALA A 42 -1.52 11.47 -4.16
N ILE A 43 -0.65 11.80 -3.21
CA ILE A 43 -0.48 11.07 -1.94
C ILE A 43 -1.80 11.04 -1.17
N THR A 44 -2.41 12.20 -0.96
CA THR A 44 -3.64 12.33 -0.16
C THR A 44 -4.81 11.60 -0.82
N SER A 45 -4.97 11.76 -2.15
CA SER A 45 -5.97 11.04 -2.95
C SER A 45 -5.73 9.54 -2.90
N SER A 46 -4.48 9.08 -2.98
CA SER A 46 -4.14 7.66 -2.92
C SER A 46 -4.53 7.03 -1.60
N LEU A 47 -4.41 7.74 -0.47
CA LEU A 47 -4.78 7.24 0.85
C LEU A 47 -6.30 6.95 0.91
N VAL A 48 -7.12 7.83 0.33
CA VAL A 48 -8.57 7.62 0.22
C VAL A 48 -8.89 6.47 -0.74
N ILE A 49 -8.28 6.47 -1.92
CA ILE A 49 -8.50 5.45 -2.96
C ILE A 49 -8.14 4.06 -2.42
N VAL A 50 -6.93 3.89 -1.93
CA VAL A 50 -6.43 2.61 -1.41
C VAL A 50 -7.17 2.22 -0.14
N GLY A 51 -7.47 3.19 0.74
CA GLY A 51 -8.23 2.95 1.97
C GLY A 51 -9.62 2.41 1.68
N THR A 52 -10.34 3.01 0.73
CA THR A 52 -11.67 2.56 0.31
C THR A 52 -11.64 1.19 -0.38
N ILE A 53 -10.76 0.98 -1.35
CA ILE A 53 -10.62 -0.31 -2.05
C ILE A 53 -10.24 -1.40 -1.05
N SER A 54 -9.28 -1.15 -0.14
CA SER A 54 -8.87 -2.12 0.87
C SER A 54 -10.01 -2.46 1.83
N LEU A 55 -10.79 -1.48 2.29
CA LEU A 55 -11.95 -1.69 3.16
C LEU A 55 -13.01 -2.59 2.50
N VAL A 56 -13.39 -2.30 1.25
CA VAL A 56 -14.32 -3.17 0.49
C VAL A 56 -13.78 -4.60 0.38
N THR A 57 -12.48 -4.72 0.14
CA THR A 57 -11.79 -5.99 -0.04
C THR A 57 -11.68 -6.78 1.29
N VAL A 58 -11.55 -6.08 2.42
CA VAL A 58 -11.56 -6.66 3.78
C VAL A 58 -12.92 -7.26 4.09
N ILE A 59 -14.02 -6.58 3.78
CA ILE A 59 -15.38 -7.07 4.04
C ILE A 59 -15.59 -8.45 3.42
N VAL A 60 -15.12 -8.65 2.18
CA VAL A 60 -15.19 -9.95 1.49
C VAL A 60 -14.24 -10.98 2.10
N ASN A 61 -13.08 -10.57 2.59
CA ASN A 61 -12.12 -11.47 3.25
C ASN A 61 -12.52 -11.90 4.66
N LEU A 62 -13.32 -11.10 5.37
CA LEU A 62 -13.88 -11.48 6.66
C LEU A 62 -14.66 -12.79 6.55
N ALA A 63 -15.44 -12.96 5.46
CA ALA A 63 -16.16 -14.19 5.18
C ALA A 63 -15.25 -15.42 5.01
N LYS A 64 -14.00 -15.23 4.59
CA LYS A 64 -13.03 -16.31 4.36
C LYS A 64 -12.22 -16.69 5.62
N LYS A 65 -12.38 -15.96 6.74
CA LYS A 65 -11.65 -16.17 8.01
C LYS A 65 -10.12 -16.22 7.87
N GLN A 66 -9.56 -15.44 6.94
CA GLN A 66 -8.11 -15.41 6.67
C GLN A 66 -7.36 -14.30 7.43
N ILE A 67 -8.08 -13.42 8.12
CA ILE A 67 -7.50 -12.28 8.85
C ILE A 67 -6.94 -12.75 10.18
N ASN A 68 -5.65 -12.49 10.42
CA ASN A 68 -5.02 -12.75 11.70
C ASN A 68 -5.17 -11.52 12.61
N TRP A 69 -6.18 -11.54 13.49
CA TRP A 69 -6.49 -10.44 14.41
C TRP A 69 -5.36 -10.12 15.39
N SER A 70 -4.59 -11.12 15.82
CA SER A 70 -3.42 -10.90 16.68
C SER A 70 -2.39 -10.01 15.99
N MET A 71 -2.16 -10.20 14.68
CA MET A 71 -1.27 -9.34 13.92
C MET A 71 -1.91 -7.99 13.60
N VAL A 72 -3.22 -7.90 13.38
CA VAL A 72 -3.91 -6.59 13.26
C VAL A 72 -3.70 -5.76 14.52
N LEU A 73 -3.76 -6.36 15.72
CA LEU A 73 -3.54 -5.65 16.98
C LEU A 73 -2.05 -5.38 17.23
N LEU A 74 -1.20 -6.42 17.20
CA LEU A 74 0.21 -6.33 17.60
C LEU A 74 1.09 -5.63 16.57
N PHE A 75 0.73 -5.69 15.28
CA PHE A 75 1.45 -5.01 14.22
C PHE A 75 0.69 -3.77 13.75
N GLY A 76 -0.64 -3.85 13.60
CA GLY A 76 -1.45 -2.74 13.07
C GLY A 76 -1.55 -1.53 14.00
N LEU A 77 -1.82 -1.70 15.30
CA LEU A 77 -1.92 -0.53 16.21
C LEU A 77 -0.60 0.27 16.29
N PRO A 78 0.57 -0.35 16.49
CA PRO A 78 1.84 0.38 16.42
C PRO A 78 2.07 1.00 15.05
N SER A 79 1.65 0.32 13.99
CA SER A 79 1.75 0.83 12.62
C SER A 79 0.91 2.08 12.40
N MET A 80 -0.28 2.19 12.99
CA MET A 80 -1.13 3.38 12.90
C MET A 80 -0.46 4.59 13.55
N ILE A 81 0.01 4.45 14.80
CA ILE A 81 0.70 5.53 15.52
C ILE A 81 1.94 5.96 14.73
N ALA A 82 2.73 4.99 14.28
CA ALA A 82 3.92 5.25 13.51
C ALA A 82 3.62 5.85 12.12
N THR A 83 2.49 5.52 11.49
CA THR A 83 2.02 6.13 10.24
C THR A 83 1.72 7.60 10.44
N TYR A 84 1.06 7.98 11.53
CA TYR A 84 0.85 9.39 11.85
C TYR A 84 2.18 10.13 12.04
N MET A 85 3.11 9.55 12.82
CA MET A 85 4.44 10.13 13.04
C MET A 85 5.24 10.23 11.75
N GLY A 86 5.18 9.22 10.89
CA GLY A 86 5.83 9.21 9.58
C GLY A 86 5.30 10.30 8.66
N ALA A 87 3.96 10.43 8.57
CA ALA A 87 3.33 11.49 7.77
C ALA A 87 3.64 12.89 8.32
N TRP A 88 3.79 13.03 9.65
CA TRP A 88 4.27 14.25 10.26
C TRP A 88 5.73 14.55 9.88
N LEU A 89 6.63 13.56 9.92
CA LEU A 89 8.01 13.73 9.46
C LEU A 89 8.10 14.09 7.97
N ALA A 90 7.20 13.54 7.15
CA ALA A 90 7.12 13.86 5.73
C ALA A 90 6.81 15.34 5.49
N SER A 91 6.03 15.98 6.37
CA SER A 91 5.69 17.41 6.22
C SER A 91 6.88 18.36 6.36
N TYR A 92 8.00 17.91 6.94
CA TYR A 92 9.25 18.67 7.02
C TYR A 92 10.29 18.25 5.98
N THR A 93 9.97 17.26 5.15
CA THR A 93 10.92 16.70 4.20
C THR A 93 10.56 17.14 2.78
N GLU A 94 11.58 17.42 1.99
CA GLU A 94 11.39 17.73 0.58
C GLU A 94 10.82 16.54 -0.20
N GLN A 95 9.92 16.82 -1.13
CA GLN A 95 9.23 15.84 -1.97
C GLN A 95 10.18 14.89 -2.71
N SER A 96 11.25 15.42 -3.30
CA SER A 96 12.28 14.64 -4.00
C SER A 96 12.96 13.61 -3.08
N ILE A 97 13.22 13.98 -1.82
CA ILE A 97 13.80 13.08 -0.82
C ILE A 97 12.79 11.99 -0.44
N GLN A 98 11.51 12.35 -0.26
CA GLN A 98 10.45 11.40 0.03
C GLN A 98 10.31 10.33 -1.08
N MET A 99 10.35 10.75 -2.34
CA MET A 99 10.28 9.86 -3.51
C MET A 99 11.54 8.99 -3.67
N LEU A 100 12.71 9.53 -3.33
CA LEU A 100 13.96 8.74 -3.33
C LEU A 100 13.91 7.65 -2.24
N VAL A 101 13.47 8.00 -1.03
CA VAL A 101 13.25 7.03 0.06
C VAL A 101 12.21 5.99 -0.34
N PHE A 102 11.10 6.40 -0.98
CA PHE A 102 10.08 5.48 -1.49
C PHE A 102 10.67 4.45 -2.44
N ALA A 103 11.41 4.90 -3.45
CA ALA A 103 12.00 4.05 -4.46
C ALA A 103 12.99 3.06 -3.85
N LEU A 104 13.89 3.52 -2.96
CA LEU A 104 14.83 2.64 -2.26
C LEU A 104 14.10 1.59 -1.42
N VAL A 105 13.09 2.00 -0.66
CA VAL A 105 12.31 1.10 0.19
C VAL A 105 11.53 0.07 -0.64
N MET A 106 10.94 0.47 -1.77
CA MET A 106 10.33 -0.46 -2.72
C MET A 106 11.33 -1.45 -3.32
N MET A 107 12.52 -0.98 -3.68
CA MET A 107 13.57 -1.81 -4.26
C MET A 107 14.07 -2.86 -3.26
N THR A 108 14.20 -2.49 -1.97
CA THR A 108 14.48 -3.46 -0.91
C THR A 108 13.34 -4.46 -0.72
N ALA A 109 12.07 -4.03 -0.78
CA ALA A 109 10.91 -4.91 -0.66
C ALA A 109 10.84 -5.94 -1.81
N ALA A 110 11.11 -5.49 -3.04
CA ALA A 110 11.23 -6.34 -4.22
C ALA A 110 12.28 -7.44 -4.03
N TRP A 111 13.49 -7.05 -3.62
CA TRP A 111 14.58 -7.99 -3.38
C TRP A 111 14.24 -9.02 -2.29
N ARG A 112 13.59 -8.59 -1.20
CA ARG A 112 13.15 -9.49 -0.12
C ARG A 112 12.10 -10.49 -0.61
N MET A 113 11.19 -10.09 -1.49
CA MET A 113 10.17 -11.00 -2.02
C MET A 113 10.69 -12.01 -3.01
N HIS A 114 11.78 -11.72 -3.73
CA HIS A 114 12.50 -12.76 -4.48
C HIS A 114 13.03 -13.87 -3.57
N LYS A 115 13.50 -13.52 -2.36
CA LYS A 115 14.10 -14.47 -1.40
C LYS A 115 13.12 -15.12 -0.42
N ALA A 116 11.90 -14.61 -0.30
CA ALA A 116 10.94 -15.09 0.71
C ALA A 116 10.47 -16.52 0.42
N LYS A 117 10.81 -17.49 1.28
CA LYS A 117 10.29 -18.87 1.19
C LYS A 117 8.86 -18.94 1.73
N ALA A 118 8.02 -19.81 1.16
CA ALA A 118 6.67 -20.05 1.69
C ALA A 118 6.78 -20.77 3.05
N VAL A 119 6.13 -20.25 4.09
CA VAL A 119 6.18 -20.80 5.46
C VAL A 119 4.76 -21.18 5.94
N ALA A 120 4.73 -22.11 6.90
CA ALA A 120 3.54 -22.75 7.47
C ALA A 120 2.59 -21.79 8.22
N ASN A 121 1.35 -22.27 8.43
CA ASN A 121 0.17 -21.48 8.84
C ASN A 121 0.09 -21.06 10.32
N THR A 122 1.22 -20.88 11.00
CA THR A 122 1.25 -20.47 12.41
C THR A 122 2.02 -19.17 12.53
N ALA A 123 1.30 -18.09 12.83
CA ALA A 123 1.91 -16.82 13.23
C ALA A 123 2.66 -17.07 14.53
N ASN A 124 3.98 -17.16 14.46
CA ASN A 124 4.82 -17.46 15.61
C ASN A 124 5.96 -16.45 15.68
N ILE A 125 5.60 -15.19 16.00
CA ILE A 125 6.57 -14.17 16.39
C ILE A 125 6.33 -13.79 17.84
N ALA A 126 7.40 -13.52 18.56
CA ALA A 126 7.34 -12.79 19.81
C ALA A 126 6.60 -11.45 19.61
N PRO A 127 5.63 -11.11 20.49
CA PRO A 127 4.80 -9.92 20.35
C PRO A 127 5.61 -8.62 20.25
N VAL A 128 6.74 -8.54 20.97
CA VAL A 128 7.66 -7.39 20.93
C VAL A 128 8.19 -7.12 19.52
N LYS A 129 8.54 -8.18 18.78
CA LYS A 129 9.07 -8.05 17.42
C LYS A 129 7.98 -7.63 16.43
N SER A 130 6.74 -8.08 16.62
CA SER A 130 5.59 -7.62 15.82
C SER A 130 5.33 -6.13 16.02
N VAL A 131 5.41 -5.64 17.27
CA VAL A 131 5.22 -4.23 17.60
C VAL A 131 6.31 -3.37 16.97
N PHE A 132 7.58 -3.76 17.12
CA PHE A 132 8.70 -3.03 16.53
C PHE A 132 8.63 -2.97 15.00
N LEU A 133 8.34 -4.11 14.35
CA LEU A 133 8.18 -4.16 12.90
C LEU A 133 6.96 -3.37 12.43
N GLY A 134 5.85 -3.41 13.17
CA GLY A 134 4.66 -2.62 12.91
C GLY A 134 4.95 -1.13 12.93
N GLY A 135 5.68 -0.69 13.97
CA GLY A 135 6.16 0.68 14.09
C GLY A 135 7.07 1.09 12.92
N LEU A 136 8.13 0.33 12.64
CA LEU A 136 9.06 0.65 11.55
C LEU A 136 8.36 0.72 10.19
N VAL A 137 7.54 -0.29 9.87
CA VAL A 137 6.77 -0.31 8.62
C VAL A 137 5.76 0.83 8.58
N GLY A 138 5.11 1.14 9.71
CA GLY A 138 4.19 2.27 9.84
C GLY A 138 4.87 3.61 9.60
N THR A 139 6.04 3.85 10.19
CA THR A 139 6.80 5.09 9.96
C THR A 139 7.17 5.24 8.49
N LEU A 140 7.72 4.20 7.85
CA LEU A 140 8.03 4.24 6.42
C LEU A 140 6.77 4.43 5.56
N THR A 141 5.68 3.79 5.95
CA THR A 141 4.37 3.92 5.29
C THR A 141 3.85 5.35 5.33
N GLY A 142 3.83 5.95 6.51
CA GLY A 142 3.35 7.30 6.73
C GLY A 142 4.26 8.32 6.07
N PHE A 143 5.57 8.13 6.18
CA PHE A 143 6.58 9.01 5.59
C PHE A 143 6.43 9.09 4.07
N VAL A 144 6.17 7.96 3.42
CA VAL A 144 6.01 7.95 1.97
C VAL A 144 4.58 8.30 1.55
N GLY A 145 3.57 8.08 2.40
CA GLY A 145 2.19 8.42 2.11
C GLY A 145 1.42 7.38 1.28
N VAL A 146 1.92 6.15 1.17
CA VAL A 146 1.36 5.09 0.28
C VAL A 146 0.29 4.23 0.96
N GLY A 147 -0.12 4.54 2.20
CA GLY A 147 -1.01 3.65 2.97
C GLY A 147 -0.40 2.26 3.30
N GLY A 148 0.89 2.05 2.97
CA GLY A 148 1.78 1.06 3.59
C GLY A 148 1.72 -0.35 3.06
N GLY A 149 0.77 -0.65 2.18
CA GLY A 149 0.49 -2.02 1.81
C GLY A 149 1.71 -2.78 1.35
N PHE A 150 2.55 -2.13 0.55
CA PHE A 150 3.64 -2.82 -0.15
C PHE A 150 4.75 -3.33 0.76
N LEU A 151 4.86 -2.77 1.96
CA LEU A 151 5.80 -3.22 3.00
C LEU A 151 5.15 -4.15 4.00
N ILE A 152 3.84 -3.99 4.24
CA ILE A 152 3.11 -4.80 5.23
C ILE A 152 3.08 -6.27 4.78
N VAL A 153 2.74 -6.55 3.51
CA VAL A 153 2.67 -7.93 2.99
C VAL A 153 4.00 -8.69 3.14
N PRO A 154 5.16 -8.17 2.64
CA PRO A 154 6.43 -8.86 2.81
C PRO A 154 6.87 -8.95 4.27
N ALA A 155 6.56 -7.96 5.11
CA ALA A 155 6.87 -8.02 6.53
C ALA A 155 6.10 -9.15 7.23
N LEU A 156 4.80 -9.26 6.98
CA LEU A 156 3.95 -10.33 7.50
C LEU A 156 4.37 -11.72 6.98
N MET A 157 4.75 -11.84 5.71
CA MET A 157 5.25 -13.11 5.19
C MET A 157 6.60 -13.51 5.77
N THR A 158 7.57 -12.58 5.81
CA THR A 158 8.96 -12.91 6.12
C THR A 158 9.18 -13.04 7.62
N PHE A 159 8.59 -12.15 8.40
CA PHE A 159 8.77 -12.12 9.85
C PHE A 159 7.64 -12.85 10.56
N ALA A 160 6.38 -12.64 10.16
CA ALA A 160 5.23 -13.33 10.75
C ALA A 160 4.98 -14.72 10.22
N ARG A 161 5.71 -15.12 9.17
CA ARG A 161 5.63 -16.44 8.55
C ARG A 161 4.20 -16.81 8.12
N LEU A 162 3.36 -15.80 7.90
CA LEU A 162 2.00 -16.01 7.43
C LEU A 162 2.01 -16.53 5.99
N LYS A 163 1.09 -17.44 5.67
CA LYS A 163 0.78 -17.79 4.27
C LYS A 163 0.34 -16.54 3.52
N MET A 164 0.60 -16.48 2.22
CA MET A 164 0.31 -15.30 1.40
C MET A 164 -1.15 -14.86 1.50
N SER A 165 -2.10 -15.78 1.48
CA SER A 165 -3.53 -15.44 1.61
C SER A 165 -3.86 -14.74 2.93
N ALA A 166 -3.34 -15.26 4.05
CA ALA A 166 -3.51 -14.66 5.37
C ALA A 166 -2.75 -13.33 5.50
N ALA A 167 -1.54 -13.23 4.95
CA ALA A 167 -0.75 -12.01 4.93
C ALA A 167 -1.47 -10.90 4.13
N VAL A 168 -1.99 -11.23 2.94
CA VAL A 168 -2.78 -10.32 2.10
C VAL A 168 -4.05 -9.87 2.84
N ALA A 169 -4.85 -10.80 3.36
CA ALA A 169 -6.08 -10.46 4.08
C ALA A 169 -5.82 -9.57 5.32
N THR A 170 -4.80 -9.92 6.12
CA THR A 170 -4.40 -9.15 7.30
C THR A 170 -3.84 -7.78 6.91
N SER A 171 -3.05 -7.70 5.83
CA SER A 171 -2.49 -6.44 5.35
C SER A 171 -3.57 -5.47 4.90
N LEU A 172 -4.61 -5.92 4.20
CA LEU A 172 -5.69 -5.06 3.73
C LEU A 172 -6.42 -4.36 4.88
N MET A 173 -6.59 -5.05 6.01
CA MET A 173 -7.15 -4.43 7.22
C MET A 173 -6.20 -3.36 7.77
N ILE A 174 -4.91 -3.68 7.90
CA ILE A 174 -3.91 -2.72 8.40
C ILE A 174 -3.80 -1.52 7.45
N ILE A 175 -3.83 -1.74 6.13
CA ILE A 175 -3.82 -0.69 5.11
C ILE A 175 -5.04 0.22 5.28
N SER A 176 -6.24 -0.34 5.42
CA SER A 176 -7.45 0.50 5.61
C SER A 176 -7.33 1.39 6.84
N LEU A 177 -6.77 0.87 7.95
CA LEU A 177 -6.57 1.63 9.18
C LEU A 177 -5.48 2.70 9.01
N ASN A 178 -4.33 2.34 8.44
CA ASN A 178 -3.22 3.25 8.20
C ASN A 178 -3.61 4.34 7.18
N SER A 179 -4.42 4.02 6.17
CA SER A 179 -4.94 4.97 5.20
C SER A 179 -5.79 6.04 5.86
N VAL A 180 -6.65 5.68 6.81
CA VAL A 180 -7.43 6.67 7.58
C VAL A 180 -6.50 7.59 8.37
N VAL A 181 -5.54 7.02 9.10
CA VAL A 181 -4.62 7.81 9.93
C VAL A 181 -3.71 8.71 9.10
N GLY A 182 -3.17 8.18 7.99
CA GLY A 182 -2.36 8.94 7.05
C GLY A 182 -3.17 10.05 6.39
N PHE A 183 -4.39 9.76 5.96
CA PHE A 183 -5.28 10.75 5.33
C PHE A 183 -5.57 11.90 6.28
N LEU A 184 -5.86 11.62 7.56
CA LEU A 184 -6.09 12.68 8.55
C LEU A 184 -4.89 13.64 8.68
N LYS A 185 -3.66 13.13 8.59
CA LYS A 185 -2.47 14.00 8.66
C LYS A 185 -2.22 14.76 7.36
N TYR A 186 -2.28 14.08 6.22
CA TYR A 186 -2.05 14.72 4.92
C TYR A 186 -3.16 15.70 4.53
N GLN A 187 -4.41 15.46 4.96
CA GLN A 187 -5.51 16.41 4.79
C GLN A 187 -5.23 17.74 5.49
N GLN A 188 -4.62 17.73 6.68
CA GLN A 188 -4.22 18.96 7.37
C GLN A 188 -3.19 19.73 6.53
N VAL A 189 -2.15 19.04 6.05
CA VAL A 189 -1.12 19.65 5.18
C VAL A 189 -1.75 20.26 3.93
N LEU A 190 -2.76 19.59 3.35
CA LEU A 190 -3.42 20.01 2.13
C LEU A 190 -4.29 21.26 2.34
N ILE A 191 -4.93 21.37 3.51
CA ILE A 191 -5.66 22.58 3.93
C ILE A 191 -4.70 23.75 4.15
N ASP A 192 -3.54 23.51 4.75
CA ASP A 192 -2.54 24.56 5.04
C ASP A 192 -1.97 25.22 3.77
N ILE A 193 -1.98 24.51 2.64
CA ILE A 193 -1.49 24.97 1.33
C ILE A 193 -2.61 25.29 0.33
N GLU A 194 -3.87 25.37 0.79
CA GLU A 194 -5.06 25.73 0.00
C GLU A 194 -5.29 24.88 -1.27
N LEU A 195 -4.79 23.64 -1.29
CA LEU A 195 -5.08 22.71 -2.38
C LEU A 195 -6.43 22.02 -2.14
N THR A 196 -7.04 21.51 -3.21
CA THR A 196 -8.32 20.78 -3.12
C THR A 196 -8.21 19.40 -3.75
N LEU A 197 -8.98 18.46 -3.21
CA LEU A 197 -9.05 17.11 -3.73
C LEU A 197 -10.10 17.02 -4.83
N ASP A 198 -9.75 16.38 -5.94
CA ASP A 198 -10.70 16.00 -6.97
C ASP A 198 -11.48 14.75 -6.52
N TRP A 199 -12.59 14.99 -5.82
CA TRP A 199 -13.48 13.93 -5.32
C TRP A 199 -14.12 13.12 -6.45
N GLN A 200 -14.24 13.67 -7.66
CA GLN A 200 -14.78 12.94 -8.80
C GLN A 200 -13.79 11.88 -9.28
N VAL A 201 -12.51 12.24 -9.42
CA VAL A 201 -11.45 11.29 -9.76
C VAL A 201 -11.28 10.24 -8.67
N ILE A 202 -11.22 10.66 -7.40
CA ILE A 202 -11.10 9.75 -6.25
C ILE A 202 -12.27 8.75 -6.25
N GLY A 203 -13.51 9.24 -6.33
CA GLY A 203 -14.70 8.38 -6.33
C GLY A 203 -14.71 7.40 -7.48
N LEU A 204 -14.37 7.85 -8.70
CA LEU A 204 -14.33 7.00 -9.89
C LEU A 204 -13.28 5.88 -9.75
N ILE A 205 -12.05 6.24 -9.32
CA ILE A 205 -10.97 5.27 -9.13
C ILE A 205 -11.31 4.30 -7.99
N SER A 206 -11.89 4.78 -6.88
CA SER A 206 -12.31 3.94 -5.75
C SER A 206 -13.36 2.91 -6.16
N VAL A 207 -14.39 3.30 -6.91
CA VAL A 207 -15.47 2.39 -7.32
C VAL A 207 -14.94 1.35 -8.31
N ILE A 208 -14.27 1.78 -9.38
CA ILE A 208 -13.73 0.88 -10.40
C ILE A 208 -12.63 -0.01 -9.81
N GLY A 209 -11.76 0.56 -8.98
CA GLY A 209 -10.70 -0.16 -8.28
C GLY A 209 -11.25 -1.19 -7.30
N SER A 210 -12.37 -0.91 -6.63
CA SER A 210 -13.04 -1.90 -5.77
C SER A 210 -13.57 -3.09 -6.58
N ILE A 211 -14.16 -2.85 -7.75
CA ILE A 211 -14.56 -3.94 -8.66
C ILE A 211 -13.32 -4.72 -9.11
N GLY A 212 -12.27 -4.02 -9.51
CA GLY A 212 -10.99 -4.61 -9.90
C GLY A 212 -10.37 -5.45 -8.79
N SER A 213 -10.43 -5.03 -7.53
CA SER A 213 -9.85 -5.77 -6.41
C SER A 213 -10.59 -7.06 -6.11
N LEU A 214 -11.92 -7.06 -6.24
CA LEU A 214 -12.72 -8.28 -6.09
C LEU A 214 -12.42 -9.30 -7.18
N ILE A 215 -12.25 -8.84 -8.44
CA ILE A 215 -11.81 -9.69 -9.56
C ILE A 215 -10.39 -10.20 -9.29
N GLY A 216 -9.49 -9.31 -8.86
CA GLY A 216 -8.10 -9.62 -8.52
C GLY A 216 -7.99 -10.69 -7.44
N GLN A 217 -8.81 -10.62 -6.39
CA GLN A 217 -8.87 -11.67 -5.38
C GLN A 217 -9.27 -13.03 -5.94
N LYS A 218 -10.27 -13.09 -6.82
CA LYS A 218 -10.69 -14.35 -7.44
C LYS A 218 -9.55 -14.94 -8.27
N ILE A 219 -8.82 -14.10 -9.01
CA ILE A 219 -7.62 -14.52 -9.75
C ILE A 219 -6.53 -15.02 -8.79
N ALA A 220 -6.29 -14.31 -7.68
CA ALA A 220 -5.30 -14.68 -6.68
C ALA A 220 -5.50 -16.10 -6.13
N THR A 221 -6.75 -16.51 -5.91
CA THR A 221 -7.04 -17.86 -5.39
C THR A 221 -6.68 -18.99 -6.36
N LYS A 222 -6.57 -18.69 -7.66
CA LYS A 222 -6.23 -19.66 -8.71
C LYS A 222 -4.75 -19.68 -9.06
N LEU A 223 -3.98 -18.66 -8.64
CA LEU A 223 -2.56 -18.57 -8.96
C LEU A 223 -1.71 -19.23 -7.88
N PRO A 224 -0.66 -19.99 -8.25
CA PRO A 224 0.28 -20.51 -7.27
C PRO A 224 0.97 -19.35 -6.54
N GLN A 225 1.17 -19.51 -5.24
CA GLN A 225 1.74 -18.49 -4.35
C GLN A 225 3.07 -17.92 -4.87
N GLN A 226 3.88 -18.75 -5.52
CA GLN A 226 5.15 -18.34 -6.13
C GLN A 226 4.95 -17.32 -7.27
N LYS A 227 3.94 -17.50 -8.13
CA LYS A 227 3.65 -16.58 -9.23
C LYS A 227 3.15 -15.23 -8.71
N ILE A 228 2.29 -15.22 -7.69
CA ILE A 228 1.83 -13.97 -7.06
C ILE A 228 3.01 -13.21 -6.46
N ARG A 229 3.91 -13.92 -5.77
CA ARG A 229 5.11 -13.34 -5.17
C ARG A 229 6.05 -12.75 -6.24
N GLN A 230 6.28 -13.47 -7.33
CA GLN A 230 7.11 -13.01 -8.46
C GLN A 230 6.48 -11.79 -9.15
N LEU A 231 5.17 -11.83 -9.39
CA LEU A 231 4.44 -10.72 -10.00
C LEU A 231 4.55 -9.46 -9.13
N PHE A 232 4.39 -9.59 -7.82
CA PHE A 232 4.54 -8.47 -6.91
C PHE A 232 5.96 -7.90 -6.90
N ALA A 233 6.97 -8.77 -6.83
CA ALA A 233 8.37 -8.33 -6.86
C ALA A 233 8.71 -7.63 -8.18
N LEU A 234 8.18 -8.12 -9.30
CA LEU A 234 8.35 -7.50 -10.61
C LEU A 234 7.69 -6.12 -10.68
N ILE A 235 6.44 -5.98 -10.21
CA ILE A 235 5.76 -4.67 -10.15
C ILE A 235 6.54 -3.70 -9.27
N LEU A 236 7.02 -4.14 -8.10
CA LEU A 236 7.85 -3.32 -7.24
C LEU A 236 9.13 -2.86 -7.93
N LEU A 237 9.86 -3.76 -8.59
CA LEU A 237 11.10 -3.41 -9.29
C LEU A 237 10.88 -2.42 -10.43
N LEU A 238 9.84 -2.65 -11.24
CA LEU A 238 9.54 -1.76 -12.37
C LEU A 238 9.18 -0.36 -11.87
N MET A 239 8.29 -0.29 -10.88
CA MET A 239 7.82 0.99 -10.35
C MET A 239 8.90 1.72 -9.57
N SER A 240 9.73 1.01 -8.77
CA SER A 240 10.84 1.65 -8.06
C SER A 240 11.89 2.19 -9.01
N SER A 241 12.21 1.45 -10.07
CA SER A 241 13.17 1.89 -11.08
C SER A 241 12.65 3.10 -11.85
N PHE A 242 11.37 3.08 -12.23
CA PHE A 242 10.73 4.21 -12.92
C PHE A 242 10.73 5.47 -12.05
N ILE A 243 10.31 5.37 -10.79
CA ILE A 243 10.30 6.51 -9.85
C ILE A 243 11.72 7.02 -9.63
N LEU A 244 12.70 6.14 -9.40
CA LEU A 244 14.08 6.54 -9.14
C LEU A 244 14.69 7.30 -10.32
N ILE A 245 14.47 6.84 -11.55
CA ILE A 245 14.94 7.53 -12.76
C ILE A 245 14.27 8.90 -12.86
N GLN A 246 12.95 8.97 -12.69
CA GLN A 246 12.19 10.22 -12.82
C GLN A 246 12.58 11.23 -11.74
N THR A 247 12.76 10.79 -10.50
CA THR A 247 13.22 11.64 -9.41
C THR A 247 14.63 12.17 -9.67
N LEU A 248 15.57 11.35 -10.17
CA LEU A 248 16.92 11.82 -10.51
C LEU A 248 16.97 12.78 -11.70
N LEU A 249 16.03 12.66 -12.66
CA LEU A 249 15.93 13.57 -13.80
C LEU A 249 15.30 14.92 -13.44
N ASN A 250 14.46 14.95 -12.40
CA ASN A 250 13.77 16.15 -11.91
C ASN A 250 14.52 16.83 -10.75
N PHE A 251 15.66 16.28 -10.31
CA PHE A 251 16.59 16.90 -9.35
C PHE A 251 17.44 17.98 -10.04
#